data_AF-A0AA88X3Q0-F1
#
_entry.id   AF-A0AA88X3Q0-F1
#
_cell.length_a   1.000
_cell.length_b   1.000
_cell.length_c   1.000
_cell.angle_alpha   90.00
_cell.angle_beta   90.00
_cell.angle_gamma   90.00
#
_symmetry.space_group_name_H-M   'P 1'
#
loop_
_entity.id
_entity.type
_entity.pdbx_description
1 polymer ?
#
loop_
_entity_poly.entity_id
_entity_poly.type
_entity_poly.pdbx_seq_one_letter_code
_entity_poly.pdbx_strand_id
1 'polypeptide(L)' 'MAIPSIPMVDFSCFFRKDDGNGIGKKIIDEVGKACSGYGFFQVVNNGVPLDLMNRALELSKTFFKL' A
#
# COMPACT_ATOMS: atom_id res chain seq x y z
N MET A 1 -19.78 6.96 17.77
CA MET A 1 -19.54 7.13 16.32
C MET A 1 -18.25 6.40 15.98
N ALA A 2 -18.27 5.43 15.07
CA ALA A 2 -17.05 4.77 14.62
C ALA A 2 -16.29 5.73 13.70
N ILE A 3 -15.01 5.95 13.98
CA ILE A 3 -14.09 6.62 13.06
C ILE A 3 -14.01 5.76 11.80
N PRO A 4 -14.23 6.32 10.59
CA PRO A 4 -14.05 5.55 9.36
C PRO A 4 -12.61 5.02 9.32
N SER A 5 -12.44 3.71 9.26
CA SER A 5 -11.12 3.10 9.08
C SER A 5 -10.62 3.44 7.67
N ILE A 6 -9.39 3.94 7.57
CA ILE A 6 -8.74 4.22 6.28
C ILE A 6 -8.71 2.90 5.48
N PRO A 7 -9.10 2.90 4.19
CA PRO A 7 -9.04 1.70 3.37
C PRO A 7 -7.61 1.16 3.30
N MET A 8 -7.46 -0.14 3.49
CA MET A 8 -6.20 -0.84 3.33
C MET A 8 -6.30 -1.78 2.13
N VAL A 9 -5.32 -1.73 1.22
CA VAL A 9 -5.30 -2.55 0.00
C VAL A 9 -4.06 -3.44 0.01
N ASP A 10 -4.28 -4.74 -0.19
CA ASP A 10 -3.22 -5.76 -0.20
C ASP A 10 -2.69 -5.96 -1.62
N PHE A 11 -1.38 -5.71 -1.81
CA PHE A 11 -0.69 -5.77 -3.10
C PHE A 11 0.07 -7.09 -3.30
N SER A 12 -0.02 -8.04 -2.36
CA SER A 12 0.66 -9.35 -2.47
C SER A 12 0.35 -10.07 -3.78
N CYS A 13 -0.85 -9.89 -4.32
CA CYS A 13 -1.30 -10.39 -5.62
C CYS A 13 -0.37 -10.06 -6.80
N PHE A 14 0.30 -8.91 -6.79
CA PHE A 14 1.18 -8.50 -7.91
C PHE A 14 2.50 -9.27 -7.92
N PHE A 15 2.84 -9.91 -6.81
CA PHE A 15 4.11 -10.60 -6.61
C PHE A 15 3.98 -12.12 -6.62
N ARG A 16 2.76 -12.66 -6.76
CA ARG A 16 2.53 -14.10 -6.91
C ARG A 16 2.86 -14.52 -8.33
N LYS A 17 3.70 -15.55 -8.48
CA LYS A 17 3.85 -16.27 -9.75
C LYS A 17 2.62 -17.16 -9.90
N ASP A 18 1.70 -16.74 -10.75
CA ASP A 18 0.49 -17.46 -11.16
C ASP A 18 -0.74 -17.29 -10.25
N ASP A 19 -1.76 -16.61 -10.78
CA ASP A 19 -3.17 -16.88 -10.52
C ASP A 19 -4.07 -16.01 -11.43
N GLY A 20 -4.44 -16.58 -12.58
CA GLY A 20 -5.62 -16.31 -13.42
C GLY A 20 -6.26 -14.91 -13.40
N ASN A 21 -6.49 -14.38 -14.61
CA ASN A 21 -7.20 -13.16 -15.05
C ASN A 21 -8.20 -12.39 -14.12
N GLY A 22 -8.71 -12.99 -13.03
CA GLY A 22 -9.65 -12.39 -12.07
C GLY A 22 -9.04 -11.64 -10.88
N ILE A 23 -7.81 -11.94 -10.43
CA ILE A 23 -7.24 -11.26 -9.24
C ILE A 23 -6.90 -9.81 -9.51
N GLY A 24 -6.30 -9.52 -10.67
CA GLY A 24 -6.03 -8.14 -11.09
C GLY A 24 -7.27 -7.25 -11.11
N LYS A 25 -8.42 -7.78 -11.55
CA LYS A 25 -9.69 -7.03 -11.59
C LYS A 25 -10.16 -6.63 -10.18
N LYS A 26 -10.05 -7.54 -9.20
CA LYS A 26 -10.47 -7.27 -7.83
C LYS A 26 -9.65 -6.15 -7.19
N ILE A 27 -8.32 -6.15 -7.33
CA ILE A 27 -7.48 -5.07 -6.80
C ILE A 27 -7.76 -3.74 -7.51
N ILE A 28 -7.98 -3.75 -8.83
CA ILE A 28 -8.35 -2.54 -9.57
C ILE A 28 -9.66 -1.95 -9.01
N ASP A 29 -10.67 -2.80 -8.75
CA ASP A 29 -11.94 -2.36 -8.19
C ASP A 29 -11.78 -1.82 -6.75
N GLU A 30 -10.95 -2.44 -5.92
CA GLU A 30 -10.66 -1.98 -4.55
C GLU A 30 -9.93 -0.63 -4.53
N VAL A 31 -8.89 -0.47 -5.36
CA VAL A 31 -8.18 0.80 -5.53
C VAL A 31 -9.14 1.87 -6.04
N GLY A 32 -9.98 1.56 -7.05
CA GLY A 32 -10.97 2.49 -7.59
C GLY A 32 -11.97 2.97 -6.54
N LYS A 33 -12.49 2.07 -5.71
CA LYS A 33 -13.41 2.41 -4.60
C LYS A 33 -12.72 3.25 -3.53
N ALA A 34 -11.49 2.92 -3.16
CA ALA A 34 -10.76 3.69 -2.15
C ALA A 34 -10.43 5.10 -2.66
N CYS A 35 -9.97 5.23 -3.91
CA CYS A 35 -9.72 6.54 -4.53
C CYS A 35 -10.99 7.39 -4.66
N SER A 36 -12.10 6.81 -5.12
CA SER A 36 -13.36 7.55 -5.31
C SER A 36 -14.08 7.88 -4.00
N GLY A 37 -13.98 7.01 -2.98
CA GLY A 37 -14.64 7.20 -1.69
C GLY A 37 -13.82 7.98 -0.66
N TYR A 38 -12.50 7.80 -0.62
CA TYR A 38 -11.62 8.37 0.40
C TYR A 38 -10.55 9.32 -0.16
N GLY A 39 -10.21 9.22 -1.44
CA GLY A 39 -9.10 9.97 -2.06
C GLY A 39 -7.70 9.41 -1.75
N PHE A 40 -7.59 8.48 -0.80
CA PHE A 40 -6.34 7.80 -0.44
C PHE A 40 -6.62 6.44 0.20
N PHE A 41 -5.57 5.62 0.33
CA PHE A 41 -5.60 4.33 1.00
C PHE A 41 -4.21 3.98 1.57
N GLN A 42 -4.18 3.02 2.47
CA GLN A 42 -2.94 2.40 2.94
C GLN A 42 -2.66 1.15 2.10
N VAL A 43 -1.41 0.97 1.69
CA VAL A 43 -0.99 -0.24 0.98
C VAL A 43 -0.23 -1.17 1.92
N VAL A 44 -0.49 -2.48 1.81
CA VAL A 44 0.28 -3.54 2.47
C VAL A 44 0.81 -4.54 1.45
N ASN A 45 1.86 -5.27 1.81
CA ASN A 45 2.51 -6.26 0.93
C ASN A 45 2.88 -5.70 -0.46
N ASN A 46 3.33 -4.44 -0.50
CA ASN A 46 3.70 -3.72 -1.73
C ASN A 46 5.06 -4.15 -2.33
N GLY A 47 5.71 -5.16 -1.77
CA GLY A 47 7.00 -5.67 -2.22
C GLY A 47 8.21 -4.83 -1.81
N VAL A 48 8.03 -3.69 -1.13
CA VAL A 48 9.15 -2.87 -0.64
C VAL A 48 9.69 -3.46 0.66
N PRO A 49 10.97 -3.82 0.74
CA PRO A 49 11.56 -4.34 1.97
C PRO A 49 11.48 -3.34 3.13
N LEU A 50 11.11 -3.82 4.32
CA LEU A 50 10.97 -2.98 5.51
C LEU A 50 12.31 -2.33 5.92
N ASP A 51 13.42 -3.05 5.77
CA ASP A 51 14.76 -2.52 6.06
C ASP A 51 15.12 -1.34 5.15
N LEU A 52 14.65 -1.34 3.90
CA LEU A 52 14.89 -0.26 2.95
C LEU A 52 14.13 0.99 3.38
N MET A 53 12.84 0.86 3.73
CA MET A 53 12.03 1.97 4.24
C MET A 53 12.62 2.55 5.53
N ASN A 54 13.04 1.69 6.46
CA ASN A 54 13.65 2.12 7.72
C ASN A 54 14.95 2.88 7.48
N ARG A 55 15.83 2.38 6.60
CA ARG A 55 17.07 3.08 6.23
C ARG A 55 16.81 4.44 5.57
N ALA A 56 15.82 4.52 4.68
CA ALA A 56 15.46 5.79 4.04
C ALA A 56 14.98 6.84 5.07
N LEU A 57 14.14 6.41 6.02
CA LEU A 57 13.68 7.28 7.11
C LEU A 57 14.83 7.72 8.02
N GLU A 58 15.76 6.82 8.34
CA GLU A 58 16.91 7.14 9.19
C GLU A 58 17.87 8.13 8.52
N LEU A 59 18.15 7.95 7.22
CA LEU A 59 18.95 8.90 6.46
C LEU A 59 18.28 10.27 6.36
N SER A 60 16.95 10.31 6.16
CA SER A 60 16.19 11.57 6.16
C SER A 60 16.29 12.30 7.51
N LYS A 61 16.13 11.58 8.63
CA LYS A 61 16.32 12.15 9.97
C LYS A 61 17.74 12.67 10.18
N THR A 62 18.74 11.91 9.76
CA THR A 62 20.15 12.30 9.88
C THR A 62 20.44 13.56 9.07
N PHE A 63 19.92 13.65 7.84
CA PHE A 63 20.10 14.81 6.96
C PHE A 63 19.49 16.10 7.56
N PHE A 64 18.29 16.02 8.14
CA PHE A 64 17.61 17.17 8.74
C PHE A 64 17.94 17.41 10.21
N LYS A 65 18.88 16.67 10.79
CA LYS A 65 19.36 16.89 12.16
C LYS A 65 20.28 18.11 12.20
N LEU A 66 19.69 19.28 12.37
CA LEU A 66 20.35 20.56 12.66
C LEU A 66 20.83 20.62 14.11
#